data_AF-A0A7J3BPF9-F1
#
_entry.id   AF-A0A7J3BPF9-F1
#
_cell.length_a   1.000
_cell.length_b   1.000
_cell.length_c   1.000
_cell.angle_alpha   90.00
_cell.angle_beta   90.00
_cell.angle_gamma   90.00
#
_symmetry.space_group_name_H-M   'P 1'
#
loop_
_entity.id
_entity.type
_entity.pdbx_description
1 polymer ?
#
loop_
_entity_poly.entity_id
_entity_poly.type
_entity_poly.pdbx_seq_one_letter_code
_entity_poly.pdbx_strand_id
1 'polypeptide(L)' 'MWDDNLLILKVNKKLANGIKKDDYILADYTPLSEQSPYRKMIVVKILPKEKGEAIWHEFRAEYERRKQGDIKRQPMPYIR' A
#
# COMPACT_ATOMS: atom_id res chain seq x y z
N MET A 1 22.82 12.69 5.02
CA MET A 1 21.57 12.15 5.58
C MET A 1 21.04 11.22 4.51
N TRP A 2 21.11 9.91 4.73
CA TRP A 2 20.85 8.91 3.69
C TRP A 2 19.36 8.90 3.33
N ASP A 3 19.12 9.27 2.08
CA ASP A 3 17.95 9.05 1.22
C ASP A 3 16.56 9.24 1.85
N ASP A 4 15.80 10.18 1.29
CA ASP A 4 14.35 10.19 1.44
C ASP A 4 13.82 8.77 1.16
N ASN A 5 13.03 8.21 2.09
CA ASN A 5 12.43 6.89 1.96
C ASN A 5 11.38 6.90 0.82
N LEU A 6 11.86 6.95 -0.41
CA LEU A 6 11.07 7.03 -1.63
C LEU A 6 10.69 5.64 -2.09
N LEU A 7 9.39 5.36 -2.13
CA LEU A 7 8.86 4.16 -2.76
C LEU A 7 8.55 4.46 -4.23
N ILE A 8 9.32 3.87 -5.14
CA ILE A 8 9.13 4.03 -6.58
C ILE A 8 8.35 2.82 -7.11
N LEU A 9 7.21 3.08 -7.75
CA LEU A 9 6.30 2.06 -8.28
C LEU A 9 6.08 2.27 -9.77
N LYS A 10 5.88 1.17 -10.50
CA LYS A 10 5.52 1.21 -11.92
C LYS A 10 4.02 1.47 -12.07
N VAL A 11 3.62 2.49 -12.83
CA VAL A 11 2.20 2.71 -13.11
C VAL A 11 1.75 1.81 -14.26
N ASN A 12 0.60 1.13 -14.11
CA ASN A 12 0.00 0.39 -15.21
C ASN A 12 -0.28 1.34 -16.38
N LYS A 13 0.08 0.95 -17.62
CA LYS A 13 -0.06 1.79 -18.82
C LYS A 13 -1.46 2.40 -18.98
N LYS A 14 -2.51 1.68 -18.58
CA LYS A 14 -3.91 2.17 -18.66
C LYS A 14 -4.21 3.35 -17.72
N LEU A 15 -3.42 3.52 -16.66
CA LEU A 15 -3.58 4.55 -15.65
C LEU A 15 -2.59 5.70 -15.80
N ALA A 16 -1.58 5.55 -16.67
CA ALA A 16 -0.44 6.47 -16.75
C ALA A 16 -0.86 7.93 -16.99
N ASN A 17 -1.90 8.15 -17.81
CA ASN A 17 -2.39 9.50 -18.12
C ASN A 17 -3.39 10.05 -17.10
N GLY A 18 -3.85 9.22 -16.15
CA GLY A 18 -4.90 9.57 -15.20
C GLY A 18 -4.41 9.88 -13.78
N ILE A 19 -3.18 9.49 -13.46
CA ILE A 19 -2.61 9.68 -12.11
C ILE A 19 -2.26 11.14 -11.85
N LYS A 20 -2.61 11.62 -10.66
CA LYS A 20 -2.35 12.98 -10.20
C LYS A 20 -1.71 12.96 -8.82
N LYS A 21 -1.17 14.12 -8.44
CA LYS A 21 -0.69 14.34 -7.08
C LYS A 21 -1.85 14.15 -6.10
N ASP A 22 -1.55 13.54 -4.96
CA ASP A 22 -2.48 13.29 -3.84
C ASP A 22 -3.60 12.28 -4.15
N ASP A 23 -3.47 11.51 -5.24
CA ASP A 23 -4.36 10.37 -5.51
C ASP A 23 -4.14 9.22 -4.54
N TYR A 24 -5.23 8.57 -4.16
CA TYR A 24 -5.20 7.30 -3.44
C TYR A 24 -5.09 6.16 -4.45
N ILE A 25 -4.12 5.27 -4.27
CA ILE A 25 -3.85 4.19 -5.21
C ILE A 25 -3.84 2.82 -4.54
N LEU A 26 -4.10 1.78 -5.32
CA LEU A 26 -3.80 0.40 -4.97
C LEU A 26 -2.59 -0.08 -5.76
N ALA A 27 -1.59 -0.58 -5.05
CA ALA A 27 -0.41 -1.19 -5.62
C ALA A 27 -0.49 -2.72 -5.49
N ASP A 28 -0.24 -3.42 -6.61
CA ASP A 28 0.02 -4.84 -6.63
C ASP A 28 1.45 -5.09 -6.13
N TYR A 29 1.54 -5.59 -4.90
CA TYR A 29 2.77 -5.99 -4.23
C TYR A 29 2.90 -7.52 -4.15
N THR A 30 2.18 -8.26 -4.99
CA THR A 30 2.31 -9.73 -5.03
C THR A 30 3.70 -10.15 -5.50
N PRO A 31 4.20 -11.32 -5.04
CA PRO A 31 5.46 -11.86 -5.55
C PRO A 31 5.42 -12.08 -7.07
N LEU A 32 6.58 -11.96 -7.73
CA LEU A 32 6.69 -12.27 -9.16
C LEU A 32 6.46 -13.78 -9.45
N SER A 33 6.82 -14.64 -8.50
CA SER A 33 6.54 -16.08 -8.46
C SER A 33 6.54 -16.54 -7.00
N GLU A 34 6.02 -17.73 -6.68
CA GLU A 34 5.89 -18.22 -5.30
C GLU A 34 7.16 -18.09 -4.46
N GLN A 35 8.34 -18.36 -5.03
CA GLN A 35 9.63 -18.26 -4.32
C GLN A 35 10.36 -16.92 -4.53
N SER A 36 9.80 -15.98 -5.31
CA SER A 36 10.51 -14.75 -5.64
C SER A 36 10.56 -13.78 -4.46
N PRO A 37 11.75 -13.29 -4.09
CA PRO A 37 11.87 -12.18 -3.13
C PRO A 37 11.39 -10.85 -3.74
N TYR A 38 11.32 -10.76 -5.07
CA TYR A 38 10.90 -9.56 -5.79
C TYR A 38 9.38 -9.49 -5.93
N ARG A 39 8.86 -8.27 -5.83
CA ARG A 39 7.42 -7.96 -5.92
C ARG A 39 7.12 -7.19 -7.19
N LYS A 40 5.89 -7.31 -7.68
CA LYS A 40 5.46 -6.62 -8.90
C LYS A 40 5.64 -5.10 -8.83
N MET A 41 5.33 -4.48 -7.69
CA MET A 41 5.48 -3.03 -7.49
C MET A 41 4.71 -2.21 -8.53
N ILE A 42 3.47 -2.60 -8.85
CA ILE A 42 2.67 -1.97 -9.92
C ILE A 42 1.45 -1.25 -9.34
N VAL A 43 1.22 0.01 -9.70
CA VAL A 43 -0.06 0.69 -9.45
C VAL A 43 -1.12 0.12 -10.38
N VAL A 44 -2.14 -0.53 -9.81
CA VAL A 44 -3.20 -1.24 -10.55
C VAL A 44 -4.55 -0.53 -10.54
N LYS A 45 -4.76 0.41 -9.61
CA LYS A 45 -6.02 1.18 -9.54
C LYS A 45 -5.80 2.52 -8.86
N ILE A 46 -6.48 3.55 -9.36
CA ILE A 46 -6.67 4.83 -8.69
C ILE A 46 -8.05 4.78 -8.02
N LEU A 47 -8.12 5.13 -6.73
CA LEU A 47 -9.35 5.12 -5.94
C LEU A 47 -10.04 6.49 -6.02
N PRO A 48 -11.38 6.55 -6.01
CA PRO A 48 -12.09 7.79 -5.76
C PRO A 48 -11.65 8.41 -4.44
N LYS A 49 -11.58 9.74 -4.37
CA LYS A 49 -11.04 10.46 -3.22
C LYS A 49 -11.73 10.10 -1.91
N GLU A 50 -13.07 10.11 -1.85
CA GLU A 50 -13.79 9.84 -0.61
C GLU A 50 -13.49 8.42 -0.09
N LYS A 51 -13.40 7.45 -1.01
CA LYS A 51 -13.10 6.06 -0.66
C LYS A 51 -11.65 5.88 -0.21
N GLY A 52 -10.72 6.55 -0.88
CA GLY A 52 -9.31 6.54 -0.53
C GLY A 52 -9.04 7.13 0.86
N GLU A 53 -9.66 8.28 1.14
CA GLU A 53 -9.59 8.94 2.45
C GLU A 53 -10.14 8.05 3.57
N ALA A 54 -11.33 7.47 3.38
CA ALA A 54 -11.94 6.58 4.37
C ALA A 54 -11.02 5.40 4.73
N ILE A 55 -10.48 4.71 3.72
CA ILE A 55 -9.56 3.57 3.92
C ILE A 55 -8.28 4.03 4.63
N TRP A 56 -7.72 5.17 4.25
CA TRP A 56 -6.51 5.70 4.86
C TRP A 56 -6.72 6.07 6.32
N HIS A 57 -7.84 6.71 6.66
CA HIS A 57 -8.20 7.04 8.03
C HIS A 57 -8.34 5.80 8.91
N GLU A 58 -9.03 4.77 8.41
CA GLU A 58 -9.17 3.49 9.11
C GLU A 58 -7.81 2.83 9.35
N PHE A 59 -6.97 2.75 8.32
CA PHE A 59 -5.62 2.21 8.42
C PHE A 59 -4.78 2.98 9.47
N ARG A 60 -4.80 4.32 9.43
CA ARG A 60 -4.04 5.15 10.36
C ARG A 60 -4.53 5.00 11.79
N ALA A 61 -5.85 4.96 12.01
CA ALA A 61 -6.42 4.74 13.34
C ALA A 61 -5.95 3.40 13.93
N GLU A 62 -6.01 2.32 13.15
CA GLU A 62 -5.55 1.00 13.60
C GLU A 62 -4.03 0.94 13.80
N TYR A 63 -3.26 1.60 12.93
CA TYR A 63 -1.81 1.68 13.07
C TYR A 63 -1.39 2.38 14.36
N GLU A 64 -1.98 3.53 14.67
CA GLU A 64 -1.66 4.27 15.90
C GLU A 64 -2.10 3.49 17.15
N ARG A 65 -3.27 2.84 17.11
CA ARG A 65 -3.73 1.96 18.19
C ARG A 65 -2.76 0.81 18.46
N ARG A 66 -2.24 0.18 17.40
CA ARG A 66 -1.21 -0.88 17.51
C ARG A 66 0.10 -0.37 18.07
N LYS A 67 0.50 0.86 17.70
CA LYS A 67 1.75 1.48 18.16
C LYS A 67 1.70 1.82 19.64
N GLN A 68 0.54 2.20 20.18
CA GLN A 68 0.34 2.54 21.59
C GLN A 68 0.33 1.33 22.53
N GLY A 69 0.44 0.09 22.01
CA GLY A 69 0.57 -1.12 22.82
C GLY A 69 -0.75 -1.74 23.25
N ASP A 70 -1.89 -1.20 22.81
CA ASP A 70 -3.24 -1.64 23.21
C ASP A 70 -3.67 -2.99 22.65
N ILE A 71 -2.81 -3.65 21.86
CA ILE A 71 -3.08 -4.99 21.32
C ILE A 71 -1.81 -5.81 21.37
N LYS A 72 -1.86 -6.92 22.11
CA LYS A 72 -0.91 -8.01 21.95
C LYS A 72 -0.87 -8.36 20.45
N ARG A 73 0.30 -8.29 19.82
CA ARG A 73 0.52 -8.65 18.41
C ARG A 73 -0.05 -10.04 18.16
N GLN A 74 -1.28 -10.15 17.67
CA GLN A 74 -1.74 -11.42 17.11
C GLN A 74 -0.99 -11.57 15.79
N PRO A 75 -0.21 -12.64 15.60
CA PRO A 75 0.45 -12.86 14.31
C PRO A 75 -0.64 -12.93 13.25
N MET A 76 -0.48 -12.14 12.18
CA MET A 76 -1.36 -12.24 11.01
C MET A 76 -1.38 -13.71 10.57
N PRO A 77 -2.55 -14.34 10.41
CA PRO A 77 -2.59 -15.71 9.93
C PRO A 77 -1.88 -15.76 8.58
N TYR A 78 -0.85 -16.60 8.48
CA TYR A 78 -0.23 -16.91 7.20
C TYR A 78 -1.32 -17.57 6.34
N ILE A 79 -1.80 -16.86 5.32
CA ILE A 79 -2.63 -17.44 4.28
C ILE A 79 -1.67 -18.30 3.46
N ARG A 80 -1.75 -19.63 3.62
CA ARG A 80 -1.04 -20.61 2.79
C ARG A 80 -1.65 -20.68 1.40
#